data_AF-A0A5K1DGF6-F1
#
_entry.id   AF-A0A5K1DGF6-F1
#
_cell.length_a   1.000
_cell.length_b   1.000
_cell.length_c   1.000
_cell.angle_alpha   90.00
_cell.angle_beta   90.00
_cell.angle_gamma   90.00
#
_symmetry.space_group_name_H-M   'P 1'
#
loop_
_entity.id
_entity.type
_entity.pdbx_description
1 polymer ?
#
loop_
_entity_poly.entity_id
_entity_poly.type
_entity_poly.pdbx_seq_one_letter_code
_entity_poly.pdbx_strand_id
1 'polypeptide(L)'
;MADESLRPQRKEWPMNLIKIFMLFVLLGAVLTLLSMRMTRYFGIQTMFYQNVSLPCVEREMPNNLDHWIRPTDRLMHTMTDEELFWRATFVPRIRKYPYRRVPKVAFMFLTRGPLPLYPLWERFFQVPRGLYSIYIHSLPSYRVDFPPTSAFYGRQIPSK
;
A
#
# COMPACT_ATOMS: atom_id res chain seq x y z
N MET A 1 -18.80 70.48 39.92
CA MET A 1 -19.15 69.86 38.62
C MET A 1 -18.07 68.80 38.37
N ALA A 2 -18.48 67.54 38.35
CA ALA A 2 -17.60 66.38 38.52
C ALA A 2 -16.73 66.08 37.29
N ASP A 3 -15.50 65.64 37.52
CA ASP A 3 -14.83 64.67 36.66
C ASP A 3 -13.87 63.83 37.52
N GLU A 4 -14.17 62.54 37.67
CA GLU A 4 -13.28 61.58 38.30
C GLU A 4 -13.27 60.28 37.50
N SER A 5 -12.38 60.27 36.51
CA SER A 5 -11.53 59.17 36.05
C SER A 5 -12.16 57.83 35.64
N LEU A 6 -12.00 57.51 34.35
CA LEU A 6 -12.13 56.17 33.80
C LEU A 6 -11.18 55.17 34.48
N ARG A 7 -11.73 54.10 35.05
CA ARG A 7 -10.97 52.88 35.38
C ARG A 7 -11.46 51.72 34.48
N PRO A 8 -10.60 51.07 33.68
CA PRO A 8 -11.02 49.94 32.84
C PRO A 8 -11.26 48.70 33.69
N GLN A 9 -12.50 48.19 33.67
CA GLN A 9 -12.88 46.92 34.30
C GLN A 9 -12.13 45.77 33.63
N ARG A 10 -11.17 45.16 34.34
CA ARG A 10 -10.46 43.96 33.91
C ARG A 10 -11.45 42.79 33.93
N LYS A 11 -11.83 42.31 32.75
CA LYS A 11 -12.78 41.19 32.57
C LYS A 11 -12.19 39.90 33.13
N GLU A 12 -12.66 39.50 34.31
CA GLU A 12 -12.28 38.26 34.96
C GLU A 12 -12.85 37.08 34.16
N TRP A 13 -11.96 36.25 33.63
CA TRP A 13 -12.36 35.05 32.89
C TRP A 13 -13.02 34.06 33.84
N PRO A 14 -14.10 33.37 33.42
CA PRO A 14 -14.77 32.41 34.28
C PRO A 14 -13.80 31.26 34.56
N MET A 15 -13.29 31.20 35.78
CA MET A 15 -12.35 30.18 36.28
C MET A 15 -12.80 28.73 35.99
N ASN A 16 -14.10 28.54 35.80
CA ASN A 16 -14.71 27.26 35.43
C ASN A 16 -14.30 26.79 34.02
N LEU A 17 -14.13 27.71 33.06
CA LEU A 17 -13.73 27.38 31.70
C LEU A 17 -12.28 26.88 31.64
N ILE A 18 -11.39 27.48 32.43
CA ILE A 18 -9.99 27.05 32.54
C ILE A 18 -9.93 25.64 33.13
N LYS A 19 -10.72 25.34 34.17
CA LYS A 19 -10.79 24.00 34.76
C LYS A 19 -11.26 22.94 33.76
N ILE A 20 -12.27 23.26 32.96
CA ILE A 20 -12.78 22.37 31.90
C ILE A 20 -11.69 22.13 30.84
N PHE A 21 -11.02 23.19 30.39
CA PHE A 21 -9.93 23.08 29.43
C PHE A 21 -8.79 22.18 29.97
N MET A 22 -8.38 22.37 31.22
CA MET A 22 -7.33 21.56 31.85
C MET A 22 -7.74 20.08 31.98
N LEU A 23 -9.02 19.80 32.26
CA LEU A 23 -9.56 18.43 32.27
C LEU A 23 -9.43 17.75 30.89
N PHE A 24 -9.79 18.45 29.81
CA PHE A 24 -9.67 17.92 28.44
C PHE A 24 -8.21 17.69 28.03
N VAL A 25 -7.29 18.58 28.41
CA VAL A 25 -5.85 18.42 28.12
C VAL A 25 -5.30 17.18 28.83
N LEU A 26 -5.65 16.98 30.10
CA LEU A 26 -5.23 15.80 30.87
C LEU A 26 -5.81 14.50 30.29
N LEU A 27 -7.10 14.50 29.94
CA LEU A 27 -7.75 13.34 29.31
C LEU A 27 -7.10 13.00 27.97
N GLY A 28 -6.81 13.99 27.13
CA GLY A 28 -6.12 13.82 25.86
C GLY A 28 -4.69 13.28 26.01
N ALA A 29 -3.94 13.78 26.99
CA ALA A 29 -2.60 13.26 27.30
C ALA A 29 -2.63 11.78 27.73
N VAL A 30 -3.61 11.38 28.54
CA VAL A 30 -3.79 9.99 28.94
C VAL A 30 -4.16 9.10 27.76
N LEU A 31 -5.09 9.53 26.89
CA LEU A 31 -5.48 8.77 25.70
C LEU A 31 -4.34 8.62 24.70
N THR A 32 -3.52 9.66 24.52
CA THR A 32 -2.35 9.60 23.63
C THR A 32 -1.27 8.67 24.18
N LEU A 33 -0.98 8.71 25.48
CA LEU A 33 -0.05 7.77 26.13
C LEU A 33 -0.57 6.32 26.07
N LEU A 34 -1.87 6.11 26.28
CA LEU A 34 -2.50 4.79 26.15
C LEU A 34 -2.39 4.29 24.70
N SER A 35 -2.70 5.12 23.70
CA SER A 35 -2.55 4.77 22.28
C SER A 35 -1.11 4.43 21.91
N MET A 36 -0.13 5.24 22.35
CA MET A 36 1.30 4.96 22.17
C MET A 36 1.70 3.63 22.82
N ARG A 37 1.17 3.33 24.00
CA ARG A 37 1.41 2.07 24.72
C ARG A 37 0.74 0.88 24.02
N MET A 38 -0.46 1.04 23.48
CA MET A 38 -1.16 0.01 22.70
C MET A 38 -0.50 -0.24 21.34
N THR A 39 0.12 0.77 20.74
CA THR A 39 0.89 0.62 19.49
C THR A 39 2.10 -0.31 19.68
N ARG A 40 2.68 -0.35 20.89
CA ARG A 40 3.76 -1.30 21.25
C ARG A 40 3.25 -2.74 21.46
N TYR A 41 2.00 -2.93 21.88
CA TYR A 41 1.37 -4.25 21.98
C TYR A 41 0.87 -4.77 20.63
N PHE A 42 0.34 -3.90 19.77
CA PHE A 42 -0.11 -4.26 18.41
C PHE A 42 1.05 -4.47 17.43
N GLY A 43 2.23 -3.88 17.69
CA GLY A 43 3.42 -4.00 16.85
C GLY A 43 4.20 -5.31 16.94
N ILE A 44 3.72 -6.31 17.70
CA ILE A 44 4.42 -7.58 17.95
C ILE A 44 3.49 -8.80 17.75
N GLN A 45 2.64 -8.77 16.71
CA GLN A 45 1.82 -9.92 16.29
C GLN A 45 1.97 -10.28 14.79
N THR A 46 3.07 -9.91 14.14
CA THR A 46 3.36 -10.34 12.75
C THR A 46 4.63 -11.15 12.58
N MET A 47 5.21 -11.70 13.66
CA MET A 47 6.40 -12.56 13.52
C MET A 47 6.38 -13.77 14.44
N PHE A 48 5.36 -14.63 14.37
CA PHE A 48 5.52 -16.04 14.71
C PHE A 48 4.49 -16.88 13.94
N TYR A 49 4.83 -17.28 12.70
CA TYR A 49 4.31 -18.54 12.16
C TYR A 49 5.49 -19.40 11.73
N GLN A 50 5.40 -20.63 12.19
CA GLN A 50 6.46 -21.59 12.36
C GLN A 50 7.22 -21.93 11.08
N ASN A 51 8.46 -22.35 11.34
CA ASN A 51 9.38 -23.01 10.43
C ASN A 51 8.71 -24.16 9.67
N VAL A 52 8.13 -23.88 8.51
CA VAL A 52 7.98 -24.90 7.46
C VAL A 52 9.31 -24.88 6.72
N SER A 53 10.25 -25.72 7.17
CA SER A 53 11.45 -26.05 6.41
C SER A 53 11.04 -26.87 5.20
N LEU A 54 10.52 -26.20 4.18
CA LEU A 54 10.30 -26.83 2.88
C LEU A 54 11.65 -26.87 2.15
N PRO A 55 12.09 -28.02 1.64
CA PRO A 55 13.37 -28.11 0.95
C PRO A 55 13.36 -27.17 -0.27
N CYS A 56 14.31 -26.24 -0.27
CA CYS A 56 14.57 -25.35 -1.40
C CYS A 56 14.88 -26.25 -2.60
N VAL A 57 14.04 -26.22 -3.63
CA VAL A 57 14.39 -26.82 -4.92
C VAL A 57 15.50 -25.96 -5.51
N GLU A 58 16.74 -26.42 -5.36
CA GLU A 58 17.92 -25.88 -6.01
C GLU A 58 17.81 -26.18 -7.52
N ARG A 59 17.05 -25.35 -8.23
CA ARG A 59 17.05 -25.37 -9.69
C ARG A 59 18.22 -24.51 -10.13
N GLU A 60 19.20 -25.14 -10.79
CA GLU A 60 20.32 -24.45 -11.43
C GLU A 60 19.80 -23.24 -12.21
N MET A 61 20.21 -22.07 -11.74
CA MET A 61 19.81 -20.80 -12.31
C MET A 61 20.59 -20.63 -13.61
N PRO A 62 19.94 -20.48 -14.78
CA PRO A 62 20.66 -20.13 -15.99
C PRO A 62 21.42 -18.83 -15.70
N ASN A 63 22.68 -18.76 -16.14
CA ASN A 63 23.68 -17.72 -15.81
C ASN A 63 23.22 -16.27 -16.06
N ASN A 64 22.01 -16.07 -16.57
CA ASN A 64 21.41 -14.77 -16.78
C ASN A 64 20.17 -14.52 -15.87
N LEU A 65 20.40 -13.70 -14.84
CA LEU A 65 19.41 -13.21 -13.88
C LEU A 65 18.44 -12.15 -14.43
N ASP A 66 18.63 -11.68 -15.67
CA ASP A 66 17.85 -10.60 -16.27
C ASP A 66 16.34 -10.88 -16.31
N HIS A 67 15.97 -12.16 -16.45
CA HIS A 67 14.56 -12.59 -16.45
C HIS A 67 13.86 -12.42 -15.09
N TRP A 68 14.62 -12.30 -13.99
CA TRP A 68 14.08 -11.96 -12.67
C TRP A 68 13.98 -10.45 -12.42
N ILE A 69 14.71 -9.66 -13.22
CA ILE A 69 14.75 -8.20 -13.13
C ILE A 69 13.64 -7.61 -14.01
N ARG A 70 13.44 -8.16 -15.20
CA ARG A 70 12.42 -7.72 -16.16
C ARG A 70 11.16 -8.57 -16.02
N PRO A 71 9.97 -7.96 -15.89
CA PRO A 71 8.74 -8.72 -16.01
C PRO A 71 8.71 -9.39 -17.39
N THR A 72 8.43 -10.69 -17.43
CA THR A 72 8.26 -11.44 -18.66
C THR A 72 7.26 -10.73 -19.57
N ASP A 73 7.53 -10.68 -20.88
CA ASP A 73 6.60 -10.09 -21.86
C ASP A 73 5.22 -10.77 -21.82
N ARG A 74 5.19 -12.04 -21.38
CA ARG A 74 3.99 -12.83 -21.13
C ARG A 74 3.72 -12.90 -19.62
N LEU A 75 2.77 -12.09 -19.16
CA LEU A 75 2.33 -12.06 -17.75
C LEU A 75 1.44 -13.25 -17.36
N MET A 76 0.90 -13.95 -18.35
CA MET A 76 0.04 -15.11 -18.14
C MET A 76 0.88 -16.32 -17.78
N HIS A 77 0.55 -16.97 -16.66
CA HIS A 77 1.17 -18.22 -16.22
C HIS A 77 0.18 -19.39 -16.37
N THR A 78 0.72 -20.61 -16.44
CA THR A 78 -0.06 -21.85 -16.52
C THR A 78 -0.33 -22.47 -15.14
N MET A 79 0.12 -21.83 -14.06
CA MET A 79 0.00 -22.37 -12.69
C MET A 79 -1.45 -22.43 -12.18
N THR A 80 -1.74 -23.44 -11.34
CA THR A 80 -3.02 -23.57 -10.62
C THR A 80 -3.10 -22.58 -9.44
N ASP A 81 -4.29 -22.43 -8.86
CA ASP A 81 -4.51 -21.50 -7.76
C ASP A 81 -3.81 -22.02 -6.48
N GLU A 82 -3.74 -23.35 -6.28
CA GLU A 82 -2.95 -23.93 -5.20
C GLU A 82 -1.45 -23.67 -5.37
N GLU A 83 -0.93 -23.79 -6.60
CA GLU A 83 0.47 -23.49 -6.89
C GLU A 83 0.77 -22.00 -6.70
N LEU A 84 -0.14 -21.11 -7.12
CA LEU A 84 -0.02 -19.68 -6.86
C LEU A 84 -0.02 -19.36 -5.37
N PHE A 85 -0.97 -19.95 -4.62
CA PHE A 85 -1.08 -19.76 -3.19
C PHE A 85 0.19 -20.26 -2.49
N TRP A 86 0.65 -21.47 -2.84
CA TRP A 86 1.91 -22.02 -2.37
C TRP A 86 3.09 -21.10 -2.69
N ARG A 87 3.16 -20.51 -3.90
CA ARG A 87 4.21 -19.53 -4.24
C ARG A 87 4.12 -18.24 -3.42
N ALA A 88 2.91 -17.77 -3.14
CA ALA A 88 2.67 -16.55 -2.36
C ALA A 88 2.97 -16.71 -0.86
N THR A 89 2.96 -17.94 -0.33
CA THR A 89 3.29 -18.20 1.08
C THR A 89 4.80 -18.17 1.36
N PHE A 90 5.66 -18.20 0.34
CA PHE A 90 7.09 -18.04 0.54
C PHE A 90 7.45 -16.59 0.87
N VAL A 91 8.00 -16.40 2.07
CA VAL A 91 8.66 -15.14 2.43
C VAL A 91 10.11 -15.18 1.91
N PRO A 92 10.52 -14.28 1.01
CA PRO A 92 11.89 -14.25 0.52
C PRO A 92 12.84 -13.84 1.67
N ARG A 93 13.61 -14.80 2.18
CA ARG A 93 14.63 -14.58 3.24
C ARG A 93 15.96 -14.03 2.70
N ILE A 94 15.94 -13.40 1.51
CA ILE A 94 17.15 -12.92 0.82
C ILE A 94 17.54 -11.54 1.37
N ARG A 95 18.71 -11.47 2.04
CA ARG A 95 19.27 -10.22 2.59
C ARG A 95 19.82 -9.28 1.53
N LYS A 96 20.41 -9.82 0.46
CA LYS A 96 21.00 -9.06 -0.66
C LYS A 96 20.69 -9.79 -1.96
N TYR A 97 20.07 -9.10 -2.89
CA TYR A 97 19.77 -9.65 -4.21
C TYR A 97 21.02 -9.59 -5.10
N PRO A 98 21.24 -10.59 -5.98
CA PRO A 98 22.35 -10.58 -6.93
C PRO A 98 22.15 -9.58 -8.09
N TYR A 99 21.21 -8.65 -7.96
CA TYR A 99 20.86 -7.62 -8.94
C TYR A 99 20.35 -6.36 -8.23
N ARG A 100 20.43 -5.23 -8.94
CA ARG A 100 19.89 -3.95 -8.45
C ARG A 100 18.37 -3.99 -8.51
N ARG A 101 17.72 -4.00 -7.34
CA ARG A 101 16.27 -3.80 -7.25
C ARG A 101 15.93 -2.32 -7.42
N VAL A 102 15.10 -2.03 -8.40
CA VAL A 102 14.49 -0.71 -8.56
C VAL A 102 13.14 -0.73 -7.83
N PRO A 103 12.88 0.22 -6.93
CA PRO A 103 11.56 0.35 -6.31
C PRO A 103 10.48 0.51 -7.39
N LYS A 104 9.42 -0.29 -7.30
CA LYS A 104 8.37 -0.37 -8.31
C LYS A 104 6.99 -0.27 -7.66
N VAL A 105 6.10 0.53 -8.24
CA VAL A 105 4.72 0.69 -7.75
C VAL A 105 3.78 -0.27 -8.48
N ALA A 106 2.94 -1.00 -7.75
CA ALA A 106 1.91 -1.85 -8.34
C ALA A 106 0.56 -1.12 -8.32
N PHE A 107 -0.05 -0.96 -9.49
CA PHE A 107 -1.40 -0.45 -9.66
C PHE A 107 -2.35 -1.61 -9.90
N MET A 108 -3.40 -1.71 -9.08
CA MET A 108 -4.46 -2.71 -9.22
C MET A 108 -5.78 -2.01 -9.48
N PHE A 109 -6.36 -2.27 -10.64
CA PHE A 109 -7.66 -1.73 -11.05
C PHE A 109 -8.72 -2.81 -10.89
N LEU A 110 -9.69 -2.56 -10.01
CA LEU A 110 -10.84 -3.41 -9.80
C LEU A 110 -12.05 -2.77 -10.47
N THR A 111 -12.49 -3.27 -11.62
CA THR A 111 -13.55 -2.64 -12.41
C THR A 111 -14.62 -3.63 -12.77
N ARG A 112 -15.89 -3.23 -12.80
CA ARG A 112 -16.95 -4.13 -13.32
C ARG A 112 -16.99 -4.16 -14.85
N GLY A 113 -16.48 -3.13 -15.50
CA GLY A 113 -16.47 -2.97 -16.95
C GLY A 113 -15.29 -2.10 -17.37
N PRO A 114 -15.49 -1.14 -18.30
CA PRO A 114 -14.43 -0.28 -18.79
C PRO A 114 -13.64 0.41 -17.68
N LEU A 115 -12.33 0.53 -17.89
CA LEU A 115 -11.45 1.21 -16.94
C LEU A 115 -11.89 2.67 -16.78
N PRO A 116 -12.36 3.09 -15.59
CA PRO A 116 -12.76 4.47 -15.39
C PRO A 116 -11.54 5.37 -15.59
N LEU A 117 -11.75 6.50 -16.27
CA LEU A 117 -10.69 7.45 -16.60
C LEU A 117 -9.55 6.85 -17.46
N TYR A 118 -9.83 5.83 -18.27
CA TYR A 118 -8.84 5.21 -19.17
C TYR A 118 -7.96 6.22 -19.93
N PRO A 119 -8.50 7.28 -20.58
CA PRO A 119 -7.66 8.24 -21.31
C PRO A 119 -6.66 9.01 -20.43
N LEU A 120 -7.03 9.25 -19.17
CA LEU A 120 -6.14 9.90 -18.20
C LEU A 120 -5.02 8.95 -17.78
N TRP A 121 -5.38 7.71 -17.44
CA TRP A 121 -4.40 6.72 -17.02
C TRP A 121 -3.45 6.34 -18.15
N GLU A 122 -3.93 6.27 -19.39
CA GLU A 122 -3.10 6.02 -20.56
C GLU A 122 -2.00 7.08 -20.70
N ARG A 123 -2.31 8.36 -20.43
CA ARG A 123 -1.32 9.44 -20.40
C ARG A 123 -0.38 9.35 -19.20
N PHE A 124 -0.92 9.02 -18.02
CA PHE A 124 -0.14 8.86 -16.80
C PHE A 124 0.92 7.75 -16.94
N PHE A 125 0.60 6.66 -17.64
CA PHE A 125 1.50 5.53 -17.86
C PHE A 125 2.32 5.60 -19.16
N GLN A 126 2.49 6.79 -19.76
CA GLN A 126 3.47 6.99 -20.85
C GLN A 126 4.92 7.03 -20.34
N VAL A 127 5.11 7.16 -19.02
CA VAL A 127 6.40 7.19 -18.33
C VAL A 127 7.19 5.88 -18.58
N PRO A 128 8.54 5.88 -18.59
CA PRO A 128 9.34 4.71 -18.95
C PRO A 128 8.96 3.42 -18.22
N ARG A 129 8.87 2.35 -19.02
CA ARG A 129 8.61 0.98 -18.55
C ARG A 129 9.62 0.58 -17.48
N GLY A 130 9.15 0.05 -16.35
CA GLY A 130 10.00 -0.51 -15.29
C GLY A 130 9.75 0.04 -13.88
N LEU A 131 9.16 1.23 -13.76
CA LEU A 131 8.85 1.87 -12.46
C LEU A 131 7.48 1.47 -11.90
N TYR A 132 6.64 0.85 -12.71
CA TYR A 132 5.30 0.43 -12.29
C TYR A 132 4.86 -0.88 -12.95
N SER A 133 3.97 -1.60 -12.28
CA SER A 133 3.25 -2.78 -12.77
C SER A 133 1.75 -2.46 -12.74
N ILE A 134 1.01 -2.88 -13.75
CA ILE A 134 -0.45 -2.69 -13.82
C ILE A 134 -1.11 -4.06 -13.82
N TYR A 135 -2.15 -4.20 -13.00
CA TYR A 135 -3.02 -5.37 -12.93
C TYR A 135 -4.46 -4.90 -13.05
N ILE A 136 -5.25 -5.55 -13.90
CA ILE A 136 -6.66 -5.22 -14.10
C ILE A 136 -7.48 -6.46 -13.77
N HIS A 137 -8.39 -6.35 -12.84
CA HIS A 137 -9.37 -7.37 -12.54
C HIS A 137 -10.75 -6.85 -12.91
N SER A 138 -11.39 -7.52 -13.87
CA SER A 138 -12.74 -7.17 -14.32
C SER A 138 -13.68 -8.35 -14.33
N LEU A 139 -14.97 -8.09 -14.54
CA LEU A 139 -15.96 -9.16 -14.69
C LEU A 139 -15.53 -10.12 -15.81
N PRO A 140 -15.77 -11.44 -15.67
CA PRO A 140 -15.35 -12.43 -16.67
C PRO A 140 -16.01 -12.23 -18.04
N SER A 141 -17.20 -11.63 -18.06
CA SER A 141 -17.92 -11.26 -19.29
C SER A 141 -17.31 -10.05 -20.01
N TYR A 142 -16.46 -9.28 -19.34
CA TYR A 142 -15.86 -8.07 -19.87
C TYR A 142 -14.42 -8.34 -20.31
N ARG A 143 -14.20 -8.45 -21.62
CA ARG A 143 -12.87 -8.58 -22.24
C ARG A 143 -12.52 -7.30 -22.97
N VAL A 144 -11.35 -6.73 -22.66
CA VAL A 144 -10.84 -5.54 -23.35
C VAL A 144 -9.57 -5.88 -24.07
N ASP A 145 -9.60 -5.69 -25.38
CA ASP A 145 -8.41 -5.72 -26.21
C ASP A 145 -7.81 -4.31 -26.28
N PHE A 146 -6.93 -4.02 -25.32
CA PHE A 146 -6.08 -2.84 -25.40
C PHE A 146 -5.13 -2.97 -26.60
N PRO A 147 -4.74 -1.87 -27.26
CA PRO A 147 -3.76 -1.94 -28.33
C PRO A 147 -2.38 -2.35 -27.76
N PRO A 148 -1.51 -3.05 -28.53
CA PRO A 148 -0.18 -3.47 -28.06
C PRO A 148 0.73 -2.33 -27.57
N THR A 149 0.45 -1.11 -28.01
CA THR A 149 1.15 0.11 -27.59
C THR A 149 0.72 0.62 -26.22
N SER A 150 -0.43 0.19 -25.71
CA SER A 150 -0.99 0.65 -24.45
C SER A 150 -0.29 0.01 -23.25
N ALA A 151 -0.17 0.77 -22.17
CA ALA A 151 0.34 0.26 -20.89
C ALA A 151 -0.54 -0.87 -20.30
N PHE A 152 -1.82 -0.94 -20.71
CA PHE A 152 -2.81 -1.91 -20.25
C PHE A 152 -2.84 -3.20 -21.06
N TYR A 153 -2.06 -3.29 -22.15
CA TYR A 153 -2.00 -4.48 -22.98
C TYR A 153 -1.59 -5.72 -22.19
N GLY A 154 -2.42 -6.77 -22.26
CA GLY A 154 -2.17 -8.04 -21.58
C GLY A 154 -2.13 -7.95 -20.05
N ARG A 155 -2.65 -6.88 -19.44
CA ARG A 155 -2.66 -6.68 -17.98
C ARG A 155 -3.92 -7.20 -17.28
N GLN A 156 -4.87 -7.76 -18.03
CA GLN A 156 -6.11 -8.30 -17.50
C GLN A 156 -5.87 -9.67 -16.85
N ILE A 157 -6.23 -9.79 -15.57
CA ILE A 157 -6.24 -11.03 -14.81
C ILE A 157 -7.64 -11.63 -14.93
N PRO A 158 -7.79 -12.84 -15.50
CA PRO A 158 -9.09 -13.49 -15.61
C PRO A 158 -9.61 -13.84 -14.20
N SER A 159 -10.89 -13.56 -13.95
CA SER A 159 -11.59 -14.16 -12.81
C SER A 159 -11.95 -15.60 -13.17
N LYS A 160 -11.57 -16.55 -12.32
CA LYS A 160 -12.13 -17.91 -12.34
C LYS A 160 -13.43 -17.96 -11.54
#